data_AF-A0A8J9T5G6-F1
#
_entry.id   AF-A0A8J9T5G6-F1
#
_cell.length_a   1.000
_cell.length_b   1.000
_cell.length_c   1.000
_cell.angle_alpha   90.00
_cell.angle_beta   90.00
_cell.angle_gamma   90.00
#
_symmetry.space_group_name_H-M   'P 1'
#
loop_
_entity.id
_entity.type
_entity.pdbx_description
1 polymer ?
#
loop_
_entity_poly.entity_id
_entity_poly.type
_entity_poly.pdbx_seq_one_letter_code
_entity_poly.pdbx_strand_id
1 'polypeptide(L)'
;SASVPSWANFSELGLADPLVTTCRQLGFKRPTPVQRVIIPYLLRHDDVHLLTLAATGSGKTAAFVLPILHRLAPDPYGIFAVILTPTRELAKQIHQQVLALGSSAYNVQSALVVGGLDATRQSLDLDRRPHFCVATPGRLAELLRGPRPPMLKHVRYMVLDEADRLLAPGSGFERDISELLLHCTTSPTLAAVDGATGRERRQTCQTLLFSATMTRTLESVEEMAGAGLGRLPLKKFVIHEGLGTNEPRSKK
;
A
#
# COMPACT_ATOMS: atom_id res chain seq x y z
N SER A 1 -19.05 -3.56 -10.44
CA SER A 1 -18.65 -4.67 -9.55
C SER A 1 -17.60 -5.50 -10.28
N ALA A 2 -16.47 -5.81 -9.66
CA ALA A 2 -15.50 -6.75 -10.24
C ALA A 2 -15.95 -8.17 -9.90
N SER A 3 -16.01 -9.08 -10.89
CA SER A 3 -16.19 -10.50 -10.61
C SER A 3 -14.96 -10.99 -9.84
N VAL A 4 -15.17 -11.62 -8.68
CA VAL A 4 -14.07 -12.16 -7.87
C VAL A 4 -13.61 -13.47 -8.52
N PRO A 5 -12.36 -13.57 -9.00
CA PRO A 5 -11.89 -14.81 -9.59
C PRO A 5 -11.79 -15.93 -8.53
N SER A 6 -11.98 -17.17 -8.96
CA SER A 6 -12.09 -18.33 -8.06
C SER A 6 -10.74 -18.90 -7.59
N TRP A 7 -9.62 -18.15 -7.72
CA TRP A 7 -8.28 -18.64 -7.40
C TRP A 7 -8.20 -19.28 -6.01
N ALA A 8 -7.74 -20.53 -6.00
CA ALA A 8 -7.73 -21.35 -4.79
C ALA A 8 -6.47 -21.09 -3.95
N ASN A 9 -5.37 -20.68 -4.59
CA ASN A 9 -4.04 -20.62 -3.98
C ASN A 9 -3.28 -19.32 -4.31
N PHE A 10 -2.32 -18.93 -3.46
CA PHE A 10 -1.47 -17.76 -3.69
C PHE A 10 -0.56 -17.88 -4.92
N SER A 11 -0.17 -19.09 -5.31
CA SER A 11 0.62 -19.34 -6.52
C SER A 11 -0.12 -18.96 -7.81
N GLU A 12 -1.46 -18.94 -7.78
CA GLU A 12 -2.27 -18.58 -8.94
C GLU A 12 -2.41 -17.05 -9.12
N LEU A 13 -1.93 -16.26 -8.15
CA LEU A 13 -2.05 -14.79 -8.16
C LEU A 13 -0.93 -14.09 -8.96
N GLY A 14 0.05 -14.85 -9.46
CA GLY A 14 1.21 -14.31 -10.20
C GLY A 14 2.33 -13.74 -9.31
N LEU A 15 2.30 -14.03 -8.00
CA LEU A 15 3.39 -13.68 -7.09
C LEU A 15 4.64 -14.53 -7.36
N ALA A 16 5.80 -14.02 -6.94
CA ALA A 16 7.05 -14.76 -7.03
C ALA A 16 7.07 -15.90 -6.00
N ASP A 17 7.70 -17.03 -6.35
CA ASP A 17 7.73 -18.24 -5.50
C ASP A 17 8.22 -18.01 -4.06
N PRO A 18 9.22 -17.14 -3.79
CA PRO A 18 9.62 -16.82 -2.43
C PRO A 18 8.47 -16.21 -1.60
N LEU A 19 7.67 -15.32 -2.19
CA LEU A 19 6.52 -14.71 -1.50
C LEU A 19 5.41 -15.73 -1.25
N VAL A 20 5.13 -16.60 -2.22
CA VAL A 20 4.17 -17.70 -2.05
C VAL A 20 4.60 -18.63 -0.91
N THR A 21 5.90 -18.90 -0.81
CA THR A 21 6.49 -19.68 0.28
C THR A 21 6.32 -18.99 1.63
N THR A 22 6.60 -17.68 1.71
CA THR A 22 6.35 -16.91 2.94
C THR A 22 4.89 -16.95 3.36
N CYS A 23 3.95 -16.78 2.42
CA CYS A 23 2.51 -16.89 2.71
C CYS A 23 2.17 -18.24 3.36
N ARG A 24 2.70 -19.36 2.83
CA ARG A 24 2.49 -20.70 3.40
C ARG A 24 3.07 -20.83 4.81
N GLN A 25 4.30 -20.34 5.02
CA GLN A 25 4.97 -20.37 6.33
C GLN A 25 4.21 -19.57 7.40
N LEU A 26 3.62 -18.44 7.01
CA LEU A 26 2.78 -17.62 7.89
C LEU A 26 1.34 -18.17 8.06
N GLY A 27 1.03 -19.35 7.49
CA GLY A 27 -0.27 -20.00 7.63
C GLY A 27 -1.38 -19.46 6.73
N PHE A 28 -1.05 -18.68 5.69
CA PHE A 28 -2.04 -18.18 4.73
C PHE A 28 -2.49 -19.34 3.81
N LYS A 29 -3.64 -19.94 4.15
CA LYS A 29 -4.16 -21.12 3.44
C LYS A 29 -4.71 -20.79 2.06
N ARG A 30 -5.57 -19.77 1.95
CA ARG A 30 -6.24 -19.37 0.71
C ARG A 30 -6.31 -17.84 0.64
N PRO A 31 -6.20 -17.24 -0.55
CA PRO A 31 -6.33 -15.80 -0.69
C PRO A 31 -7.78 -15.37 -0.45
N THR A 32 -7.95 -14.27 0.29
CA THR A 32 -9.26 -13.64 0.55
C THR A 32 -9.81 -12.98 -0.73
N PRO A 33 -11.11 -12.66 -0.81
CA PRO A 33 -11.69 -12.02 -1.99
C PRO A 33 -10.96 -10.73 -2.42
N VAL A 34 -10.57 -9.88 -1.46
CA VAL A 34 -9.81 -8.65 -1.76
C VAL A 34 -8.40 -8.98 -2.27
N GLN A 35 -7.72 -9.98 -1.71
CA GLN A 35 -6.39 -10.40 -2.18
C GLN A 35 -6.45 -10.95 -3.61
N ARG A 36 -7.48 -11.75 -3.92
CA ARG A 36 -7.69 -12.26 -5.28
C ARG A 36 -7.85 -11.13 -6.27
N VAL A 37 -8.67 -10.12 -5.98
CA VAL A 37 -8.90 -9.04 -6.95
C VAL A 37 -7.68 -8.11 -7.06
N ILE A 38 -7.11 -7.70 -5.92
CA ILE A 38 -6.14 -6.61 -5.87
C ILE A 38 -4.73 -7.04 -6.23
N ILE A 39 -4.27 -8.21 -5.76
CA ILE A 39 -2.87 -8.64 -5.99
C ILE A 39 -2.56 -8.74 -7.48
N PRO A 40 -3.30 -9.52 -8.30
CA PRO A 40 -2.99 -9.67 -9.72
C PRO A 40 -3.22 -8.37 -10.50
N TYR A 41 -4.11 -7.50 -10.02
CA TYR A 41 -4.33 -6.20 -10.64
C TYR A 41 -3.10 -5.29 -10.47
N LEU A 42 -2.56 -5.16 -9.26
CA LEU A 42 -1.35 -4.36 -9.00
C LEU A 42 -0.08 -4.94 -9.66
N LEU A 43 -0.04 -6.26 -9.87
CA LEU A 43 1.04 -6.89 -10.62
C LEU A 43 0.99 -6.58 -12.12
N ARG A 44 -0.19 -6.24 -12.67
CA ARG A 44 -0.35 -5.90 -14.10
C ARG A 44 -0.39 -4.40 -14.37
N HIS A 45 -0.78 -3.59 -13.38
CA HIS A 45 -1.02 -2.16 -13.54
C HIS A 45 -0.26 -1.36 -12.49
N ASP A 46 0.70 -0.56 -12.95
CA ASP A 46 1.52 0.38 -12.18
C ASP A 46 1.33 1.84 -12.64
N ASP A 47 0.32 2.08 -13.48
CA ASP A 47 -0.05 3.33 -14.12
C ASP A 47 -1.46 3.82 -13.73
N VAL A 48 -2.00 3.33 -12.61
CA VAL A 48 -3.37 3.59 -12.17
C VAL A 48 -3.45 3.71 -10.66
N HIS A 49 -4.11 4.74 -10.15
CA HIS A 49 -4.46 4.81 -8.72
C HIS A 49 -5.56 3.82 -8.40
N LEU A 50 -5.62 3.37 -7.15
CA LEU A 50 -6.58 2.35 -6.76
C LEU A 50 -7.39 2.81 -5.56
N LEU A 51 -8.72 2.70 -5.65
CA LEU A 51 -9.64 2.80 -4.51
C LEU A 51 -10.29 1.44 -4.27
N THR A 52 -9.91 0.77 -3.19
CA THR A 52 -10.51 -0.50 -2.75
C THR A 52 -11.46 -0.25 -1.61
N LEU A 53 -12.67 -0.76 -1.76
CA LEU A 53 -13.56 -0.98 -0.64
C LEU A 53 -13.67 -2.44 -0.27
N ALA A 54 -13.33 -2.73 0.98
CA ALA A 54 -13.50 -4.04 1.58
C ALA A 54 -13.62 -3.90 3.11
N ALA A 55 -14.34 -4.84 3.73
CA ALA A 55 -14.56 -4.85 5.17
C ALA A 55 -13.23 -4.88 5.97
N THR A 56 -13.26 -4.41 7.21
CA THR A 56 -12.13 -4.58 8.15
C THR A 56 -11.94 -6.08 8.43
N GLY A 57 -10.69 -6.52 8.54
CA GLY A 57 -10.37 -7.95 8.70
C GLY A 57 -10.39 -8.78 7.41
N SER A 58 -10.80 -8.22 6.26
CA SER A 58 -10.83 -8.93 4.96
C SER A 58 -9.46 -9.28 4.38
N GLY A 59 -8.36 -8.93 5.05
CA GLY A 59 -6.99 -9.20 4.59
C GLY A 59 -6.42 -8.15 3.64
N LYS A 60 -6.89 -6.89 3.73
CA LYS A 60 -6.42 -5.74 2.91
C LYS A 60 -4.91 -5.53 2.96
N THR A 61 -4.30 -5.65 4.14
CA THR A 61 -2.85 -5.43 4.30
C THR A 61 -2.02 -6.31 3.39
N ALA A 62 -2.25 -7.63 3.41
CA ALA A 62 -1.54 -8.54 2.52
C ALA A 62 -1.89 -8.28 1.04
N ALA A 63 -3.09 -7.77 0.75
CA ALA A 63 -3.52 -7.46 -0.62
C ALA A 63 -2.71 -6.34 -1.27
N PHE A 64 -2.21 -5.36 -0.50
CA PHE A 64 -1.28 -4.35 -1.01
C PHE A 64 0.20 -4.65 -0.72
N VAL A 65 0.53 -5.27 0.42
CA VAL A 65 1.93 -5.55 0.77
C VAL A 65 2.56 -6.56 -0.17
N LEU A 66 1.87 -7.66 -0.50
CA LEU A 66 2.42 -8.73 -1.35
C LEU A 66 2.84 -8.24 -2.76
N PRO A 67 2.01 -7.49 -3.51
CA PRO A 67 2.41 -6.98 -4.81
C PRO A 67 3.51 -5.91 -4.70
N ILE A 68 3.52 -5.08 -3.64
CA ILE A 68 4.61 -4.12 -3.41
C ILE A 68 5.93 -4.85 -3.17
N LEU A 69 5.93 -5.90 -2.34
CA LEU A 69 7.11 -6.74 -2.11
C LEU A 69 7.60 -7.41 -3.39
N HIS A 70 6.68 -7.91 -4.22
CA HIS A 70 7.02 -8.49 -5.51
C HIS A 70 7.74 -7.48 -6.42
N ARG A 71 7.30 -6.22 -6.41
CA ARG A 71 7.89 -5.14 -7.20
C ARG A 71 9.20 -4.61 -6.63
N LEU A 72 9.37 -4.67 -5.31
CA LEU A 72 10.60 -4.30 -4.61
C LEU A 72 11.72 -5.32 -4.84
N ALA A 73 11.36 -6.60 -4.96
CA ALA A 73 12.30 -7.73 -5.02
C ALA A 73 13.49 -7.58 -5.98
N PRO A 74 13.34 -7.05 -7.21
CA PRO A 74 14.46 -6.95 -8.14
C PRO A 74 15.53 -5.92 -7.74
N ASP A 75 15.14 -4.86 -7.02
CA ASP A 75 16.03 -3.77 -6.59
C ASP A 75 15.56 -3.19 -5.23
N PRO A 76 15.88 -3.87 -4.11
CA PRO A 76 15.42 -3.48 -2.79
C PRO A 76 16.23 -2.28 -2.26
N TYR A 77 15.82 -1.08 -2.65
CA TYR A 77 16.55 0.15 -2.29
C TYR A 77 15.64 1.33 -1.97
N GLY A 78 16.00 2.04 -0.89
CA GLY A 78 15.32 3.27 -0.49
C GLY A 78 13.91 3.03 0.04
N ILE A 79 13.25 4.10 0.50
CA ILE A 79 11.83 4.04 0.88
C ILE A 79 11.02 3.86 -0.40
N PHE A 80 10.60 2.63 -0.65
CA PHE A 80 9.85 2.24 -1.85
C PHE A 80 8.34 2.36 -1.64
N ALA A 81 7.88 2.16 -0.39
CA ALA A 81 6.48 2.28 -0.03
C ALA A 81 6.28 3.05 1.28
N VAL A 82 5.34 3.99 1.25
CA VAL A 82 4.81 4.66 2.45
C VAL A 82 3.40 4.16 2.68
N ILE A 83 3.09 3.73 3.90
CA ILE A 83 1.76 3.27 4.31
C ILE A 83 1.28 4.18 5.45
N LEU A 84 0.23 4.94 5.18
CA LEU A 84 -0.43 5.81 6.15
C LEU A 84 -1.65 5.11 6.74
N THR A 85 -1.85 5.28 8.03
CA THR A 85 -2.98 4.72 8.78
C THR A 85 -3.33 5.65 9.97
N PRO A 86 -4.59 5.73 10.41
CA PRO A 86 -5.04 6.81 11.29
C PRO A 86 -4.54 6.69 12.73
N THR A 87 -4.17 5.49 13.19
CA THR A 87 -3.79 5.26 14.60
C THR A 87 -2.44 4.56 14.73
N ARG A 88 -1.82 4.74 15.92
CA ARG A 88 -0.52 4.15 16.24
C ARG A 88 -0.62 2.62 16.32
N GLU A 89 -1.75 2.13 16.80
CA GLU A 89 -2.02 0.71 17.01
C GLU A 89 -2.14 -0.02 15.67
N LEU A 90 -2.88 0.57 14.71
CA LEU A 90 -2.97 0.05 13.35
C LEU A 90 -1.62 0.11 12.64
N ALA A 91 -0.85 1.20 12.83
CA ALA A 91 0.50 1.32 12.26
C ALA A 91 1.42 0.21 12.75
N LYS A 92 1.40 -0.11 14.05
CA LYS A 92 2.16 -1.23 14.61
C LYS A 92 1.76 -2.58 14.01
N GLN A 93 0.45 -2.82 13.87
CA GLN A 93 -0.05 -4.06 13.26
C GLN A 93 0.39 -4.21 11.81
N ILE A 94 0.24 -3.16 11.00
CA ILE A 94 0.68 -3.16 9.60
C ILE A 94 2.19 -3.33 9.50
N HIS A 95 2.96 -2.63 10.33
CA HIS A 95 4.43 -2.75 10.37
C HIS A 95 4.89 -4.18 10.68
N GLN A 96 4.28 -4.83 11.67
CA GLN A 96 4.55 -6.24 11.96
C GLN A 96 4.21 -7.17 10.79
N GLN A 97 3.09 -6.92 10.09
CA GLN A 97 2.71 -7.69 8.91
C GLN A 97 3.68 -7.49 7.74
N VAL A 98 4.16 -6.27 7.51
CA VAL A 98 5.18 -5.98 6.50
C VAL A 98 6.46 -6.76 6.78
N LEU A 99 6.95 -6.73 8.03
CA LEU A 99 8.14 -7.49 8.43
C LEU A 99 7.92 -9.00 8.28
N ALA A 100 6.78 -9.51 8.73
CA ALA A 100 6.46 -10.94 8.63
C ALA A 100 6.43 -11.41 7.15
N LEU A 101 5.71 -10.69 6.29
CA LEU A 101 5.60 -11.01 4.86
C LEU A 101 6.91 -10.81 4.09
N GLY A 102 7.77 -9.91 4.56
CA GLY A 102 9.06 -9.58 3.94
C GLY A 102 10.25 -10.38 4.48
N SER A 103 10.07 -11.15 5.57
CA SER A 103 11.18 -11.79 6.31
C SER A 103 11.92 -12.85 5.50
N SER A 104 11.19 -13.80 4.89
CA SER A 104 11.80 -14.96 4.23
C SER A 104 12.30 -14.68 2.80
N ALA A 105 11.77 -13.64 2.14
CA ALA A 105 11.99 -13.43 0.71
C ALA A 105 13.07 -12.39 0.41
N TYR A 106 13.12 -11.26 1.14
CA TYR A 106 13.91 -10.09 0.72
C TYR A 106 14.59 -9.31 1.86
N ASN A 107 14.66 -9.88 3.08
CA ASN A 107 15.19 -9.22 4.28
C ASN A 107 14.68 -7.76 4.42
N VAL A 108 13.35 -7.62 4.33
CA VAL A 108 12.72 -6.30 4.21
C VAL A 108 12.96 -5.47 5.46
N GLN A 109 13.46 -4.25 5.25
CA GLN A 109 13.58 -3.24 6.28
C GLN A 109 12.32 -2.36 6.27
N SER A 110 11.77 -2.07 7.44
CA SER A 110 10.60 -1.21 7.62
C SER A 110 10.83 -0.28 8.79
N ALA A 111 10.44 0.99 8.68
CA ALA A 111 10.38 1.92 9.80
C ALA A 111 8.94 2.14 10.25
N LEU A 112 8.75 2.31 11.56
CA LEU A 112 7.48 2.67 12.17
C LEU A 112 7.53 4.13 12.65
N VAL A 113 6.71 4.98 12.04
CA VAL A 113 6.74 6.44 12.24
C VAL A 113 5.43 6.92 12.85
N VAL A 114 5.38 7.01 14.17
CA VAL A 114 4.16 7.32 14.92
C VAL A 114 4.39 8.31 16.06
N GLY A 115 3.34 9.08 16.38
CA GLY A 115 3.33 10.00 17.52
C GLY A 115 3.62 9.31 18.86
N GLY A 116 4.03 10.09 19.87
CA GLY A 116 4.27 9.58 21.23
C GLY A 116 5.46 8.64 21.38
N LEU A 117 6.32 8.54 20.37
CA LEU A 117 7.65 7.93 20.42
C LEU A 117 8.70 9.01 20.11
N ASP A 118 9.98 8.74 20.42
CA ASP A 118 11.07 9.67 20.17
C ASP A 118 11.21 9.99 18.67
N ALA A 119 11.14 11.28 18.32
CA ALA A 119 11.17 11.74 16.93
C ALA A 119 12.58 11.62 16.32
N THR A 120 13.62 11.81 17.13
CA THR A 120 15.02 11.73 16.69
C THR A 120 15.37 10.30 16.27
N ARG A 121 14.97 9.30 17.05
CA ARG A 121 15.14 7.88 16.71
C ARG A 121 14.41 7.52 15.42
N GLN A 122 13.17 7.97 15.26
CA GLN A 122 12.41 7.73 14.03
C GLN A 122 13.05 8.40 12.81
N SER A 123 13.59 9.62 12.96
CA SER A 123 14.37 10.28 11.91
C SER A 123 15.62 9.46 11.53
N LEU A 124 16.36 8.96 12.53
CA LEU A 124 17.52 8.09 12.28
C LEU A 124 17.14 6.75 11.62
N ASP A 125 16.00 6.17 11.98
CA ASP A 125 15.50 4.94 11.35
C ASP A 125 15.17 5.17 9.87
N LEU A 126 14.61 6.34 9.52
CA LEU A 126 14.37 6.73 8.14
C LEU A 126 15.65 7.06 7.37
N ASP A 127 16.66 7.64 8.03
CA ASP A 127 17.98 7.91 7.43
C ASP A 127 18.70 6.62 6.99
N ARG A 128 18.39 5.48 7.61
CA ARG A 128 18.86 4.15 7.20
C ARG A 128 18.22 3.65 5.91
N ARG A 129 17.28 4.40 5.34
CA ARG A 129 16.60 4.11 4.06
C ARG A 129 15.90 2.74 4.07
N PRO A 130 14.97 2.50 5.00
CA PRO A 130 14.18 1.27 5.02
C PRO A 130 13.35 1.15 3.73
N HIS A 131 12.96 -0.06 3.35
CA HIS A 131 12.15 -0.28 2.15
C HIS A 131 10.69 0.19 2.32
N PHE A 132 10.17 0.07 3.54
CA PHE A 132 8.83 0.51 3.92
C PHE A 132 8.89 1.57 5.02
N CYS A 133 7.96 2.52 4.97
CA CYS A 133 7.66 3.43 6.06
C CYS A 133 6.17 3.30 6.41
N VAL A 134 5.87 2.72 7.57
CA VAL A 134 4.49 2.63 8.09
C VAL A 134 4.29 3.74 9.11
N ALA A 135 3.32 4.63 8.89
CA ALA A 135 3.24 5.88 9.62
C ALA A 135 1.82 6.36 9.93
N THR A 136 1.70 7.19 10.96
CA THR A 136 0.57 8.12 11.10
C THR A 136 0.89 9.43 10.37
N PRO A 137 -0.06 10.05 9.64
CA PRO A 137 0.22 11.21 8.79
C PRO A 137 0.94 12.35 9.51
N GLY A 138 0.43 12.78 10.67
CA GLY A 138 0.99 13.92 11.41
C GLY A 138 2.44 13.75 11.81
N ARG A 139 2.85 12.54 12.26
CA ARG A 139 4.26 12.30 12.64
C ARG A 139 5.18 12.27 11.42
N LEU A 140 4.77 11.65 10.30
CA LEU A 140 5.64 11.64 9.11
C LEU A 140 5.78 13.05 8.52
N ALA A 141 4.70 13.82 8.49
CA ALA A 141 4.73 15.22 8.07
C ALA A 141 5.56 16.10 9.01
N GLU A 142 5.51 15.86 10.33
CA GLU A 142 6.39 16.52 11.31
C GLU A 142 7.87 16.25 11.00
N LEU A 143 8.24 14.99 10.74
CA LEU A 143 9.63 14.63 10.40
C LEU A 143 10.06 15.22 9.05
N LEU A 144 9.15 15.31 8.09
CA LEU A 144 9.39 15.91 6.78
C LEU A 144 9.61 17.42 6.86
N ARG A 145 8.93 18.11 7.77
CA ARG A 145 9.15 19.54 8.06
C ARG A 145 10.34 19.77 8.99
N GLY A 146 10.90 18.70 9.56
CA GLY A 146 12.01 18.74 10.49
C GLY A 146 13.36 19.05 9.83
N PRO A 147 14.43 19.20 10.65
CA PRO A 147 15.76 19.56 10.17
C PRO A 147 16.45 18.47 9.33
N ARG A 148 15.96 17.23 9.40
CA ARG A 148 16.48 16.08 8.66
C ARG A 148 15.31 15.35 7.98
N PRO A 149 14.77 15.90 6.88
CA PRO A 149 13.65 15.30 6.18
C PRO A 149 14.04 13.96 5.55
N PRO A 150 13.18 12.92 5.64
CA PRO A 150 13.44 11.65 4.98
C PRO A 150 13.40 11.81 3.45
N MET A 151 14.25 11.05 2.75
CA MET A 151 14.31 11.08 1.30
C MET A 151 13.23 10.20 0.67
N LEU A 152 12.13 10.80 0.25
CA LEU A 152 10.97 10.11 -0.34
C LEU A 152 11.01 9.97 -1.88
N LYS A 153 12.14 10.30 -2.52
CA LYS A 153 12.27 10.33 -3.99
C LYS A 153 12.09 8.97 -4.70
N HIS A 154 12.23 7.86 -3.98
CA HIS A 154 12.07 6.51 -4.52
C HIS A 154 10.72 5.88 -4.17
N VAL A 155 9.82 6.65 -3.53
CA VAL A 155 8.50 6.15 -3.14
C VAL A 155 7.70 5.86 -4.40
N ARG A 156 7.49 4.58 -4.65
CA ARG A 156 6.68 4.07 -5.78
C ARG A 156 5.25 3.77 -5.38
N TYR A 157 5.01 3.56 -4.09
CA TYR A 157 3.69 3.24 -3.55
C TYR A 157 3.36 4.12 -2.35
N MET A 158 2.21 4.78 -2.41
CA MET A 158 1.62 5.50 -1.28
C MET A 158 0.31 4.84 -0.91
N VAL A 159 0.23 4.19 0.25
CA VAL A 159 -0.96 3.48 0.70
C VAL A 159 -1.66 4.30 1.78
N LEU A 160 -2.96 4.52 1.66
CA LEU A 160 -3.82 5.08 2.69
C LEU A 160 -4.75 3.96 3.17
N ASP A 161 -4.45 3.37 4.33
CA ASP A 161 -5.30 2.37 4.97
C ASP A 161 -6.28 3.04 5.96
N GLU A 162 -7.51 2.54 6.00
CA GLU A 162 -8.65 3.22 6.62
C GLU A 162 -8.82 4.66 6.08
N ALA A 163 -8.82 4.78 4.74
CA ALA A 163 -8.89 6.07 4.04
C ALA A 163 -10.16 6.87 4.38
N ASP A 164 -11.26 6.23 4.73
CA ASP A 164 -12.46 6.90 5.25
C ASP A 164 -12.24 7.62 6.58
N ARG A 165 -11.31 7.15 7.42
CA ARG A 165 -10.95 7.80 8.68
C ARG A 165 -9.85 8.84 8.48
N LEU A 166 -8.87 8.53 7.63
CA LEU A 166 -7.79 9.45 7.28
C LEU A 166 -8.29 10.71 6.56
N LEU A 167 -9.34 10.57 5.76
CA LEU A 167 -9.91 11.65 4.96
C LEU A 167 -11.23 12.18 5.55
N ALA A 168 -11.61 11.72 6.73
CA ALA A 168 -12.82 12.22 7.39
C ALA A 168 -12.66 13.72 7.71
N PRO A 169 -13.68 14.56 7.44
CA PRO A 169 -13.66 15.95 7.84
C PRO A 169 -13.38 16.11 9.33
N GLY A 170 -12.37 16.90 9.67
CA GLY A 170 -11.96 17.14 11.05
C GLY A 170 -11.08 16.04 11.64
N SER A 171 -10.58 15.12 10.80
CA SER A 171 -9.52 14.18 11.19
C SER A 171 -8.23 14.90 11.59
N GLY A 172 -7.99 16.08 11.02
CA GLY A 172 -6.77 16.86 11.21
C GLY A 172 -5.59 16.33 10.38
N PHE A 173 -5.81 15.35 9.52
CA PHE A 173 -4.77 14.76 8.67
C PHE A 173 -4.77 15.27 7.23
N GLU A 174 -5.79 16.03 6.82
CA GLU A 174 -6.00 16.43 5.42
C GLU A 174 -4.79 17.20 4.88
N ARG A 175 -4.28 18.15 5.67
CA ARG A 175 -3.09 18.94 5.33
C ARG A 175 -1.84 18.06 5.26
N ASP A 176 -1.61 17.23 6.27
CA ASP A 176 -0.42 16.38 6.36
C ASP A 176 -0.39 15.35 5.21
N ILE A 177 -1.53 14.73 4.88
CA ILE A 177 -1.64 13.78 3.77
C ILE A 177 -1.38 14.49 2.43
N SER A 178 -1.93 15.69 2.24
CA SER A 178 -1.72 16.47 1.00
C SER A 178 -0.24 16.83 0.82
N GLU A 179 0.44 17.25 1.89
CA GLU A 179 1.88 17.54 1.88
C GLU A 179 2.70 16.28 1.54
N LEU A 180 2.38 15.15 2.17
CA LEU A 180 3.06 13.87 1.93
C LEU A 180 2.86 13.36 0.51
N LEU A 181 1.65 13.46 -0.03
CA LEU A 181 1.36 13.12 -1.41
C LEU A 181 2.18 13.97 -2.36
N LEU A 182 2.20 15.28 -2.17
CA LEU A 182 2.98 16.19 -3.01
C LEU A 182 4.45 15.77 -3.04
N HIS A 183 5.06 15.47 -1.89
CA HIS A 183 6.46 15.05 -1.82
C HIS A 183 6.73 13.70 -2.50
N CYS A 184 5.77 12.77 -2.46
CA CYS A 184 5.90 11.46 -3.10
C CYS A 184 5.60 11.49 -4.61
N THR A 185 4.71 12.38 -5.07
CA THR A 185 4.23 12.39 -6.47
C THR A 185 4.92 13.44 -7.35
N THR A 186 5.49 14.50 -6.77
CA THR A 186 6.20 15.55 -7.53
C THR A 186 7.71 15.36 -7.62
N SER A 187 8.26 14.36 -6.94
CA SER A 187 9.68 14.06 -7.07
C SER A 187 9.98 13.74 -8.54
N PRO A 188 10.89 14.46 -9.22
CA PRO A 188 11.29 14.15 -10.58
C PRO A 188 12.04 12.82 -10.53
N THR A 189 11.29 11.74 -10.67
CA THR A 189 11.85 10.41 -10.66
C THR A 189 12.74 10.28 -11.86
N LEU A 190 13.97 9.81 -11.62
CA LEU A 190 14.94 9.46 -12.66
C LEU A 190 14.20 8.69 -13.76
N ALA A 191 14.25 9.19 -14.98
CA ALA A 191 13.71 8.47 -16.13
C ALA A 191 14.42 7.12 -16.19
N ALA A 192 13.71 6.04 -15.82
CA ALA A 192 14.20 4.72 -16.13
C ALA A 192 13.98 4.52 -17.62
N VAL A 193 15.07 4.31 -18.35
CA VAL A 193 15.01 3.88 -19.74
C VAL A 193 14.62 2.41 -19.70
N ASP A 194 13.45 2.09 -20.23
CA ASP A 194 13.08 0.69 -20.43
C ASP A 194 14.07 0.08 -21.43
N GLY A 195 14.91 -0.84 -20.96
CA GLY A 195 15.96 -1.48 -21.77
C GLY A 195 15.41 -2.28 -22.97
N ALA A 196 14.12 -2.60 -22.98
CA ALA A 196 13.47 -3.29 -24.10
C ALA A 196 12.84 -2.34 -25.13
N THR A 197 12.42 -1.14 -24.74
CA THR A 197 11.64 -0.24 -25.60
C THR A 197 12.26 1.15 -25.83
N GLY A 198 13.33 1.49 -25.10
CA GLY A 198 14.00 2.79 -25.20
C GLY A 198 13.14 3.99 -24.77
N ARG A 199 11.94 3.76 -24.22
CA ARG A 199 11.06 4.84 -23.75
C ARG A 199 11.48 5.30 -22.35
N GLU A 200 11.57 6.61 -22.18
CA GLU A 200 11.64 7.23 -20.86
C GLU A 200 10.33 6.95 -20.12
N ARG A 201 10.36 6.03 -19.16
CA ARG A 201 9.22 5.78 -18.30
C ARG A 201 9.34 6.69 -17.09
N ARG A 202 8.57 7.78 -17.08
CA ARG A 202 8.42 8.63 -15.90
C ARG A 202 7.84 7.76 -14.78
N GLN A 203 8.65 7.43 -13.79
CA GLN A 203 8.24 6.54 -12.70
C GLN A 203 7.24 7.29 -11.82
N THR A 204 5.95 7.03 -11.97
CA THR A 204 4.92 7.68 -11.16
C THR A 204 4.74 6.92 -9.84
N CYS A 205 4.54 7.67 -8.75
CA CYS A 205 4.11 7.11 -7.47
C CYS A 205 2.64 6.67 -7.60
N GLN A 206 2.37 5.40 -7.32
CA GLN A 206 1.04 4.82 -7.35
C GLN A 206 0.38 4.91 -5.97
N THR A 207 -0.65 5.75 -5.85
CA THR A 207 -1.47 5.84 -4.64
C THR A 207 -2.54 4.75 -4.59
N LEU A 208 -2.63 4.04 -3.46
CA LEU A 208 -3.59 2.98 -3.16
C LEU A 208 -4.40 3.35 -1.92
N LEU A 209 -5.71 3.46 -2.06
CA LEU A 209 -6.63 3.80 -1.00
C LEU A 209 -7.47 2.59 -0.62
N PHE A 210 -7.47 2.26 0.67
CA PHE A 210 -8.22 1.15 1.23
C PHE A 210 -9.16 1.68 2.30
N SER A 211 -10.47 1.47 2.09
CA SER A 211 -11.52 1.97 2.97
C SER A 211 -12.57 0.89 3.22
N ALA A 212 -13.26 0.99 4.36
CA ALA A 212 -14.45 0.18 4.63
C ALA A 212 -15.72 0.83 4.06
N THR A 213 -15.75 2.15 3.92
CA THR A 213 -16.93 2.93 3.54
C THR A 213 -16.72 3.79 2.29
N MET A 214 -17.76 3.92 1.45
CA MET A 214 -17.69 4.70 0.19
C MET A 214 -17.78 6.21 0.41
N THR A 215 -18.75 6.62 1.23
CA THR A 215 -19.42 7.92 1.06
C THR A 215 -18.47 9.10 1.26
N ARG A 216 -17.56 9.00 2.22
CA ARG A 216 -16.64 10.09 2.57
C ARG A 216 -15.32 10.03 1.80
N THR A 217 -14.94 8.86 1.32
CA THR A 217 -13.66 8.68 0.63
C THR A 217 -13.67 9.28 -0.77
N LEU A 218 -14.79 9.22 -1.51
CA LEU A 218 -14.83 9.71 -2.89
C LEU A 218 -14.70 11.23 -3.00
N GLU A 219 -15.45 11.98 -2.19
CA GLU A 219 -15.41 13.46 -2.20
C GLU A 219 -14.01 13.98 -1.89
N SER A 220 -13.38 13.45 -0.83
CA SER A 220 -12.02 13.85 -0.45
C SER A 220 -10.96 13.38 -1.45
N VAL A 221 -11.16 12.24 -2.12
CA VAL A 221 -10.23 11.77 -3.17
C VAL A 221 -10.30 12.63 -4.41
N GLU A 222 -11.49 13.08 -4.80
CA GLU A 222 -11.67 14.02 -5.91
C GLU A 222 -11.02 15.38 -5.59
N GLU A 223 -11.13 15.83 -4.34
CA GLU A 223 -10.47 17.05 -3.85
C GLU A 223 -8.93 16.90 -3.82
N MET A 224 -8.43 15.77 -3.33
CA MET A 224 -7.00 15.43 -3.34
C MET A 224 -6.45 15.17 -4.74
N ALA A 225 -7.29 14.75 -5.69
CA ALA A 225 -6.91 14.61 -7.08
C ALA A 225 -6.58 15.97 -7.71
N GLY A 226 -7.21 17.05 -7.24
CA GLY A 226 -6.80 18.43 -7.53
C GLY A 226 -5.47 18.84 -6.89
N ALA A 227 -5.06 18.20 -5.78
CA ALA A 227 -3.92 18.61 -4.97
C ALA A 227 -2.63 17.78 -5.16
N GLY A 228 -2.67 16.59 -5.78
CA GLY A 228 -1.43 15.81 -5.91
C GLY A 228 -1.49 14.36 -6.37
N LEU A 229 -2.66 13.74 -6.62
CA LEU A 229 -2.70 12.42 -7.27
C LEU A 229 -2.21 12.46 -8.74
N GLY A 230 -2.11 13.64 -9.35
CA GLY A 230 -1.51 13.75 -10.69
C GLY A 230 -2.38 13.12 -11.79
N ARG A 231 -1.73 12.72 -12.90
CA ARG A 231 -2.39 12.38 -14.17
C ARG A 231 -2.91 10.93 -14.28
N LEU A 232 -2.65 10.06 -13.31
CA LEU A 232 -3.03 8.65 -13.45
C LEU A 232 -4.54 8.48 -13.24
N PRO A 233 -5.22 7.62 -14.02
CA PRO A 233 -6.62 7.30 -13.79
C PRO A 233 -6.82 6.63 -12.42
N LEU A 234 -8.00 6.82 -11.82
CA LEU A 234 -8.39 6.14 -10.59
C LEU A 234 -9.27 4.92 -10.92
N LYS A 235 -8.82 3.72 -10.55
CA LYS A 235 -9.62 2.49 -10.63
C LYS A 235 -10.26 2.17 -9.29
N LYS A 236 -11.57 2.00 -9.30
CA LYS A 236 -12.36 1.63 -8.13
C LYS A 236 -12.72 0.14 -8.12
N PHE A 237 -12.54 -0.49 -6.96
CA PHE A 237 -12.96 -1.84 -6.63
C PHE A 237 -13.88 -1.82 -5.41
N VAL A 238 -15.02 -2.51 -5.51
CA VAL A 238 -15.92 -2.77 -4.38
C VAL A 238 -15.99 -4.27 -4.20
N ILE A 239 -15.48 -4.75 -3.07
CA ILE A 239 -15.38 -6.16 -2.74
C ILE A 239 -16.46 -6.48 -1.72
N HIS A 240 -17.47 -7.24 -2.15
CA HIS A 240 -18.48 -7.79 -1.27
C HIS A 240 -18.01 -9.16 -0.76
N GLU A 241 -18.02 -9.37 0.55
CA GLU A 241 -17.86 -10.72 1.11
C GLU A 241 -19.17 -11.48 0.87
N GLY A 242 -19.24 -12.19 -0.26
CA GLY A 242 -20.31 -13.15 -0.50
C GLY A 242 -20.14 -14.37 0.40
N LEU A 243 -21.22 -14.77 1.06
CA LEU A 243 -21.41 -16.07 1.71
C LEU A 243 -20.78 -17.19 0.88
N GLY A 244 -20.13 -18.12 1.58
CA GLY A 244 -19.30 -19.18 1.03
C GLY A 244 -19.89 -19.90 -0.19
N THR A 245 -18.96 -20.32 -1.04
CA THR A 245 -19.01 -21.58 -1.80
C THR A 245 -20.37 -22.29 -1.79
N ASN A 246 -21.10 -22.23 -2.91
CA ASN A 246 -21.99 -23.33 -3.28
C ASN A 246 -21.12 -24.58 -3.47
N GLU A 247 -20.83 -25.28 -2.38
CA GLU A 247 -20.53 -26.71 -2.44
C GLU A 247 -21.81 -27.41 -2.89
N PRO A 248 -21.78 -28.23 -3.95
CA PRO A 248 -22.92 -29.06 -4.29
C PRO A 248 -23.13 -30.04 -3.12
N ARG A 249 -24.24 -29.89 -2.40
CA ARG A 249 -24.71 -30.91 -1.45
C ARG A 249 -24.79 -32.24 -2.21
N SER A 250 -23.89 -33.16 -1.87
CA SER A 250 -23.98 -34.55 -2.26
C SER A 250 -25.34 -35.08 -1.79
N LYS A 251 -26.22 -35.41 -2.74
CA LYS A 251 -27.41 -36.21 -2.46
C LYS A 251 -26.92 -37.61 -2.06
N LYS A 252 -27.19 -38.00 -0.82
CA LYS A 252 -27.39 -39.40 -0.42
C LYS A 252 -28.80 -39.49 0.12
#